data_AF-A0A2Z6MSE3-F1
#
_entry.id   AF-A0A2Z6MSE3-F1
#
_cell.length_a   1.000
_cell.length_b   1.000
_cell.length_c   1.000
_cell.angle_alpha   90.00
_cell.angle_beta   90.00
_cell.angle_gamma   90.00
#
_symmetry.space_group_name_H-M   'P 1'
#
loop_
_entity.id
_entity.type
_entity.pdbx_description
1 polymer ?
#
loop_
_entity_poly.entity_id
_entity_poly.type
_entity_poly.pdbx_seq_one_letter_code
_entity_poly.pdbx_strand_id
1 'polypeptide(L)'
;MSREATSDVNIKGYLIPKGWRVLIWARAIHMNPEYYPNPEEFNPSRWNEYTTKAGTFLPFGAGSRLCPGADLTKLEMTIDAYE
;
A
#
# COMPACT_ATOMS: atom_id res chain seq x y z
N MET A 1 -1.18 -7.93 6.61
CA MET A 1 -2.56 -7.62 6.20
C MET A 1 -3.10 -8.78 5.37
N SER A 2 -3.49 -9.87 6.03
CA SER A 2 -4.13 -11.00 5.36
C SER A 2 -5.65 -10.83 5.31
N ARG A 3 -6.27 -11.49 4.33
CA ARG A 3 -7.71 -11.67 4.20
C ARG A 3 -7.96 -13.17 4.01
N GLU A 4 -9.18 -13.59 4.28
CA GLU A 4 -9.64 -14.93 3.94
C GLU A 4 -10.76 -14.80 2.92
N ALA A 5 -10.74 -15.64 1.89
CA ALA A 5 -11.79 -15.68 0.88
C ALA A 5 -13.06 -16.28 1.50
N THR A 6 -14.13 -15.49 1.61
CA THR A 6 -15.41 -15.94 2.20
C THR A 6 -16.26 -16.76 1.23
N SER A 7 -15.93 -16.69 -0.06
CA SER A 7 -16.46 -17.49 -1.16
C SER A 7 -15.34 -17.77 -2.16
N ASP A 8 -15.59 -18.62 -3.14
CA ASP A 8 -14.71 -18.73 -4.30
C ASP A 8 -14.72 -17.40 -5.06
N VAL A 9 -13.55 -16.90 -5.46
CA VAL A 9 -13.40 -15.63 -6.19
C VAL A 9 -12.45 -15.81 -7.36
N ASN A 10 -12.89 -15.41 -8.56
CA ASN A 10 -12.02 -15.30 -9.72
C ASN A 10 -11.44 -13.88 -9.84
N ILE A 11 -10.11 -13.76 -9.78
CA ILE A 11 -9.40 -12.47 -9.92
C ILE A 11 -8.38 -12.61 -11.05
N LYS A 12 -8.51 -11.79 -12.10
CA LYS A 12 -7.60 -11.80 -13.26
C LYS A 12 -7.35 -13.20 -13.86
N GLY A 13 -8.38 -14.06 -13.86
CA GLY A 13 -8.29 -15.43 -14.36
C GLY A 13 -7.79 -16.47 -13.36
N TYR A 14 -7.43 -16.06 -12.13
CA TYR A 14 -7.04 -16.98 -11.05
C TYR A 14 -8.21 -17.25 -10.11
N LEU A 15 -8.49 -18.52 -9.88
CA LEU A 15 -9.45 -18.96 -8.86
C LEU A 15 -8.79 -18.94 -7.48
N ILE A 16 -9.38 -18.18 -6.55
CA ILE A 16 -9.05 -18.20 -5.13
C ILE A 16 -10.21 -18.93 -4.42
N PRO A 17 -10.00 -20.18 -3.96
CA PRO A 17 -11.05 -20.93 -3.29
C PRO A 17 -11.44 -20.34 -1.93
N LYS A 18 -12.69 -20.56 -1.53
CA LYS A 18 -13.19 -20.23 -0.20
C LYS A 18 -12.29 -20.81 0.89
N GLY A 19 -12.05 -20.03 1.95
CA GLY A 19 -11.21 -20.39 3.08
C GLY A 19 -9.71 -20.15 2.84
N TRP A 20 -9.29 -19.82 1.62
CA TRP A 20 -7.88 -19.48 1.38
C TRP A 20 -7.52 -18.14 1.98
N ARG A 21 -6.32 -18.09 2.58
CA ARG A 21 -5.73 -16.84 3.07
C ARG A 21 -4.97 -16.16 1.94
N VAL A 22 -5.27 -14.88 1.76
CA VAL A 22 -4.63 -14.00 0.78
C VAL A 22 -3.84 -12.93 1.52
N LEU A 23 -2.57 -12.79 1.19
CA LEU A 23 -1.72 -11.71 1.72
C LEU A 23 -1.57 -10.63 0.66
N ILE A 24 -1.89 -9.39 1.02
CA ILE A 24 -1.55 -8.24 0.18
C ILE A 24 -0.07 -7.90 0.44
N TRP A 25 0.77 -8.11 -0.57
CA TRP A 25 2.19 -7.85 -0.49
C TRP A 25 2.51 -6.40 -0.89
N ALA A 26 2.25 -5.46 0.03
CA ALA A 26 2.41 -4.03 -0.23
C ALA A 26 3.84 -3.64 -0.67
N ARG A 27 4.87 -4.35 -0.16
CA ARG A 27 6.27 -4.10 -0.53
C ARG A 27 6.52 -4.24 -2.04
N ALA A 28 5.91 -5.22 -2.72
CA ALA A 28 6.11 -5.37 -4.16
C ALA A 28 5.44 -4.24 -4.94
N ILE A 29 4.34 -3.69 -4.42
CA ILE A 29 3.67 -2.53 -5.01
C ILE A 29 4.57 -1.29 -4.85
N HIS A 30 5.09 -1.05 -3.65
CA HIS A 30 5.97 0.09 -3.37
C HIS A 30 7.34 -0.02 -4.06
N MET A 31 7.77 -1.23 -4.39
CA MET A 31 9.02 -1.49 -5.11
C MET A 31 8.84 -1.68 -6.63
N ASN A 32 7.63 -1.45 -7.17
CA ASN A 32 7.40 -1.62 -8.60
C ASN A 32 7.90 -0.38 -9.38
N PRO A 33 8.89 -0.52 -10.29
CA PRO A 33 9.40 0.58 -11.09
C PRO A 33 8.38 1.20 -12.06
N GLU A 34 7.30 0.48 -12.39
CA GLU A 34 6.17 1.03 -13.17
C GLU A 34 5.44 2.14 -12.40
N TYR A 35 5.42 2.07 -11.07
CA TYR A 35 4.77 3.06 -10.22
C TYR A 35 5.78 4.06 -9.65
N TYR A 36 6.96 3.58 -9.26
CA TYR A 36 7.99 4.37 -8.58
C TYR A 36 9.33 4.23 -9.32
N PRO A 37 9.69 5.18 -10.19
CA PRO A 37 10.99 5.19 -10.86
C PRO A 37 12.11 5.15 -9.82
N ASN A 38 13.11 4.27 -9.99
CA ASN A 38 14.16 3.99 -8.99
C ASN A 38 13.59 3.75 -7.58
N PRO A 39 12.84 2.65 -7.37
CA PRO A 39 12.12 2.42 -6.12
C PRO A 39 13.04 2.14 -4.92
N GLU A 40 14.27 1.69 -5.19
CA GLU A 40 15.27 1.39 -4.16
C GLU A 40 16.00 2.66 -3.66
N GLU A 41 15.89 3.77 -4.40
CA GLU A 41 16.47 5.05 -4.02
C GLU A 41 15.56 5.81 -3.05
N PHE A 42 16.12 6.23 -1.92
CA PHE A 42 15.47 7.18 -1.02
C PHE A 42 15.50 8.58 -1.66
N ASN A 43 14.42 8.90 -2.38
CA ASN A 43 14.21 10.18 -3.06
C ASN A 43 12.92 10.85 -2.55
N PRO A 44 13.01 11.76 -1.55
CA PRO A 44 11.86 12.54 -1.07
C PRO A 44 11.26 13.47 -2.14
N SER A 45 12.08 14.05 -3.01
CA SER A 45 11.64 15.00 -4.04
C SER A 45 10.70 14.38 -5.08
N ARG A 46 10.66 13.04 -5.20
CA ARG A 46 9.67 12.31 -6.01
C ARG A 46 8.23 12.72 -5.68
N TRP A 47 7.93 13.14 -4.45
CA TRP A 47 6.57 13.51 -4.06
C TRP A 47 6.15 14.93 -4.46
N ASN A 48 7.06 15.77 -4.94
CA ASN A 48 6.76 17.18 -5.25
C ASN A 48 5.78 17.35 -6.42
N GLU A 49 5.82 16.46 -7.42
CA GLU A 49 4.98 16.51 -8.63
C GLU A 49 4.19 15.20 -8.85
N TYR A 50 4.24 14.28 -7.88
CA TYR A 50 3.73 12.93 -8.07
C TYR A 50 2.37 12.73 -7.40
N THR A 51 1.36 12.49 -8.23
CA THR A 51 0.06 12.01 -7.78
C THR A 51 0.06 10.49 -7.82
N THR A 52 -0.07 9.85 -6.66
CA THR A 52 -0.11 8.39 -6.58
C THR A 52 -1.35 7.85 -7.27
N LYS A 53 -1.19 6.84 -8.13
CA LYS A 53 -2.33 6.10 -8.67
C LYS A 53 -3.04 5.35 -7.54
N ALA A 54 -4.37 5.31 -7.58
CA ALA A 54 -5.16 4.59 -6.58
C ALA A 54 -4.67 3.13 -6.42
N GLY A 55 -4.45 2.72 -5.17
CA GLY A 55 -3.96 1.38 -4.85
C GLY A 55 -2.46 1.15 -5.03
N THR A 56 -1.67 2.16 -5.44
CA THR A 56 -0.21 2.04 -5.58
C THR A 56 0.55 2.51 -4.34
N PHE A 57 0.01 3.48 -3.60
CA PHE A 57 0.57 3.94 -2.32
C PHE A 57 -0.30 3.45 -1.15
N LEU A 58 0.25 2.54 -0.34
CA LEU A 58 -0.48 1.80 0.70
C LEU A 58 0.34 1.64 2.00
N PRO A 59 1.06 2.66 2.50
CA PRO A 59 1.87 2.52 3.72
C PRO A 59 1.02 2.20 4.95
N PHE A 60 -0.25 2.61 4.95
CA PHE A 60 -1.22 2.41 6.02
C PHE A 60 -2.37 1.46 5.63
N GLY A 61 -2.27 0.76 4.51
CA GLY A 61 -3.36 0.00 3.91
C GLY A 61 -4.39 0.89 3.19
N ALA A 62 -5.61 0.38 3.01
CA ALA A 62 -6.71 1.08 2.34
C ALA A 62 -8.09 0.54 2.76
N GLY A 63 -9.14 1.31 2.43
CA GLY A 63 -10.53 0.93 2.63
C GLY A 63 -10.96 0.91 4.11
N SER A 64 -11.97 0.11 4.43
CA SER A 64 -12.56 0.03 5.78
C SER A 64 -11.62 -0.49 6.88
N ARG A 65 -10.45 -1.02 6.50
CA ARG A 65 -9.42 -1.51 7.43
C ARG A 65 -8.11 -0.72 7.29
N LEU A 66 -8.21 0.54 6.89
CA LEU A 66 -7.10 1.50 6.95
C LEU A 66 -6.54 1.56 8.38
N CYS A 67 -5.23 1.74 8.52
CA CYS A 67 -4.60 1.89 9.82
C CYS A 67 -5.24 3.06 10.59
N PRO A 68 -5.74 2.85 11.82
CA PRO A 68 -6.31 3.93 12.62
C PRO A 68 -5.27 4.99 13.01
N GLY A 69 -3.99 4.63 13.04
CA GLY A 69 -2.88 5.55 13.31
C GLY A 69 -2.35 6.29 12.10
N ALA A 70 -2.98 6.18 10.92
CA ALA A 70 -2.45 6.77 9.68
C ALA A 70 -2.25 8.29 9.81
N ASP A 71 -3.23 9.01 10.36
CA ASP A 71 -3.15 10.47 10.46
C ASP A 71 -2.29 10.92 11.63
N LEU A 72 -2.32 10.19 12.75
CA LEU A 72 -1.37 10.42 13.85
C LEU A 72 0.08 10.25 13.37
N THR A 73 0.38 9.17 12.65
CA THR A 73 1.75 8.93 12.15
C THR A 73 2.20 10.05 11.22
N LYS A 74 1.34 10.52 10.31
CA LYS A 74 1.68 11.65 9.44
C LYS A 74 1.93 12.93 10.23
N LEU A 75 1.14 13.19 11.27
CA LEU A 75 1.31 14.35 12.14
C LEU A 75 2.67 14.28 12.85
N GLU A 76 2.95 13.18 13.55
CA GLU A 76 4.22 12.98 14.26
C GLU A 76 5.42 13.08 13.30
N MET A 77 5.37 12.41 12.14
CA MET A 77 6.43 12.53 11.11
C MET A 77 6.63 13.96 10.61
N THR A 78 5.56 14.76 10.58
CA THR A 78 5.65 16.16 10.18
C THR A 78 6.34 16.95 11.28
N ILE A 79 5.96 16.75 12.55
CA ILE A 79 6.59 17.39 13.71
C ILE A 79 8.08 17.06 13.75
N ASP A 80 8.42 15.78 13.71
CA ASP A 80 9.80 15.28 13.75
C ASP A 80 10.67 15.80 12.60
N ALA A 81 10.08 16.14 11.44
CA ALA A 81 10.81 16.65 10.29
C ALA A 81 11.20 18.14 10.41
N TYR A 82 10.60 18.88 11.35
CA TYR A 82 10.85 20.31 11.58
C TYR A 82 11.48 20.61 12.93
N GLU A 83 11.75 19.59 13.76
CA GLU A 83 12.68 19.66 14.90
C GLU A 83 14.13 19.37 14.45
#